data_AF-A0A0E2NG97-F1
#
_entry.id   AF-A0A0E2NG97-F1
#
_cell.length_a   1.000
_cell.length_b   1.000
_cell.length_c   1.000
_cell.angle_alpha   90.00
_cell.angle_beta   90.00
_cell.angle_gamma   90.00
#
_symmetry.space_group_name_H-M   'P 1'
#
loop_
_entity.id
_entity.type
_entity.pdbx_description
1 polymer ?
#
loop_
_entity_poly.entity_id
_entity_poly.type
_entity_poly.pdbx_seq_one_letter_code
_entity_poly.pdbx_strand_id
1 'polypeptide(L)'
;MGISLYRQFRKTLKGTPLTGRYMPYNWSNLPNPIGVQWMAYSWMLDEFGRELANTINRFTNDVHSLTAWSRVIQSLTQKKQFDATHEFIDTLAINALNSPYVVKGRFGFAAAHLCHQANMLKRPATWSDDLPLDYDIYPHVADKYGKSWRGYKGLKRALDAIGASAFRGGTDDFRNAYNHRFSPRFVVGMTQLVTRIVNEKTGQVRYGFGGREPLDLAKIVTLLEREQMLFYVAFASFQELVREHEAAIREQAQC
;
A
#
# COMPACT_ATOMS: atom_id res chain seq x y z
N MET A 1 3.89 -33.54 -1.90
CA MET A 1 4.97 -32.71 -2.46
C MET A 1 5.03 -31.34 -1.78
N GLY A 2 3.89 -30.70 -1.48
CA GLY A 2 3.85 -29.41 -0.77
C GLY A 2 4.62 -29.37 0.56
N ILE A 3 4.59 -30.42 1.39
CA ILE A 3 5.26 -30.43 2.71
C ILE A 3 6.79 -30.30 2.59
N SER A 4 7.45 -30.97 1.63
CA SER A 4 8.91 -30.89 1.49
C SER A 4 9.36 -29.53 0.97
N LEU A 5 8.62 -28.97 -0.01
CA LEU A 5 8.83 -27.62 -0.54
C LEU A 5 8.62 -26.56 0.55
N TYR A 6 7.54 -26.69 1.34
CA TYR A 6 7.27 -25.78 2.44
C TYR A 6 8.36 -25.85 3.52
N ARG A 7 8.89 -27.04 3.85
CA ARG A 7 10.04 -27.17 4.76
C ARG A 7 11.30 -26.48 4.21
N GLN A 8 11.57 -26.62 2.91
CA GLN A 8 12.67 -25.93 2.25
C GLN A 8 12.49 -24.41 2.31
N PHE A 9 11.27 -23.92 2.05
CA PHE A 9 10.90 -22.52 2.23
C PHE A 9 11.14 -22.05 3.66
N ARG A 10 10.66 -22.76 4.69
CA ARG A 10 10.86 -22.37 6.09
C ARG A 10 12.33 -22.34 6.49
N LYS A 11 13.16 -23.26 5.98
CA LYS A 11 14.62 -23.24 6.19
C LYS A 11 15.24 -22.00 5.53
N THR A 12 14.84 -21.70 4.29
CA THR A 12 15.34 -20.56 3.52
C THR A 12 14.91 -19.24 4.15
N LEU A 13 13.66 -19.13 4.62
CA LEU A 13 13.10 -17.97 5.29
C LEU A 13 13.88 -17.62 6.56
N LYS A 14 14.19 -18.63 7.39
CA LYS A 14 15.02 -18.45 8.59
C LYS A 14 16.41 -17.90 8.29
N GLY A 15 17.01 -18.30 7.17
CA GLY A 15 18.31 -17.80 6.73
C GLY A 15 18.25 -16.53 5.87
N THR A 16 17.04 -16.04 5.55
CA THR A 16 16.86 -14.83 4.74
C THR A 16 16.80 -13.63 5.68
N PRO A 17 17.70 -12.65 5.55
CA PRO A 17 17.62 -11.43 6.36
C PRO A 17 16.29 -10.71 6.12
N LEU A 18 15.68 -10.21 7.19
CA LEU A 18 14.55 -9.30 7.08
C LEU A 18 15.05 -7.95 6.58
N THR A 19 14.57 -7.53 5.40
CA THR A 19 14.76 -6.17 4.90
C THR A 19 13.60 -5.30 5.40
N GLY A 20 13.92 -4.21 6.11
CA GLY A 20 12.94 -3.25 6.62
C GLY A 20 12.78 -3.22 8.15
N ARG A 21 11.67 -2.65 8.61
CA ARG A 21 11.36 -2.42 10.03
C ARG A 21 9.86 -2.48 10.29
N TYR A 22 9.48 -2.82 11.51
CA TYR A 22 8.09 -2.75 11.93
C TYR A 22 7.70 -1.32 12.32
N MET A 23 6.53 -0.89 11.89
CA MET A 23 5.91 0.37 12.30
C MET A 23 5.45 0.26 13.75
N PRO A 24 5.76 1.26 14.59
CA PRO A 24 5.37 1.26 15.98
C PRO A 24 3.86 1.47 16.14
N TYR A 25 3.34 1.00 17.26
CA TYR A 25 2.00 1.31 17.75
C TYR A 25 2.10 2.41 18.83
N ASN A 26 0.96 2.98 19.23
CA ASN A 26 0.85 3.88 20.40
C ASN A 26 1.86 5.05 20.39
N TRP A 27 2.08 5.66 19.23
CA TRP A 27 3.06 6.74 19.05
C TRP A 27 2.46 8.15 19.18
N SER A 28 1.14 8.26 19.29
CA SER A 28 0.46 9.53 19.52
C SER A 28 0.76 10.06 20.92
N ASN A 29 0.78 11.39 21.06
CA ASN A 29 1.02 12.08 22.31
C ASN A 29 -0.11 13.08 22.61
N LEU A 30 -1.35 12.68 22.32
CA LEU A 30 -2.54 13.47 22.66
C LEU A 30 -2.61 13.75 24.17
N PRO A 31 -3.18 14.91 24.57
CA PRO A 31 -3.43 15.20 25.98
C PRO A 31 -4.27 14.11 26.66
N ASN A 32 -3.97 13.83 27.92
CA ASN A 32 -4.81 12.98 28.77
C ASN A 32 -4.91 13.62 30.17
N PRO A 33 -6.10 14.13 30.59
CA PRO A 33 -7.39 14.04 29.90
C PRO A 33 -7.46 14.88 28.62
N ILE A 34 -8.28 14.44 27.66
CA ILE A 34 -8.57 15.17 26.42
C ILE A 34 -9.97 15.81 26.50
N GLY A 35 -10.15 16.99 25.89
CA GLY A 35 -11.47 17.64 25.80
C GLY A 35 -12.47 16.77 25.02
N VAL A 36 -13.74 16.80 25.42
CA VAL A 36 -14.83 15.99 24.82
C VAL A 36 -14.94 16.21 23.31
N GLN A 37 -14.71 17.44 22.84
CA GLN A 37 -14.72 17.76 21.41
C GLN A 37 -13.67 16.99 20.59
N TRP A 38 -12.63 16.46 21.22
CA TRP A 38 -11.55 15.72 20.58
C TRP A 38 -11.67 14.19 20.73
N MET A 39 -12.73 13.69 21.36
CA MET A 39 -12.92 12.25 21.56
C MET A 39 -12.97 11.47 20.24
N ALA A 40 -13.75 11.95 19.27
CA ALA A 40 -13.86 11.31 17.96
C ALA A 40 -12.50 11.28 17.25
N TYR A 41 -11.77 12.40 17.26
CA TYR A 41 -10.41 12.48 16.73
C TYR A 41 -9.47 11.47 17.40
N SER A 42 -9.50 11.38 18.73
CA SER A 42 -8.64 10.47 19.49
C SER A 42 -8.89 9.01 19.16
N TRP A 43 -10.16 8.61 19.03
CA TRP A 43 -10.51 7.22 18.74
C TRP A 43 -10.16 6.84 17.31
N MET A 44 -10.46 7.72 16.35
CA MET A 44 -10.03 7.56 14.96
C MET A 44 -8.51 7.47 14.85
N LEU A 45 -7.75 8.31 15.58
CA LEU A 45 -6.30 8.27 15.53
C LEU A 45 -5.74 6.94 16.06
N ASP A 46 -6.26 6.42 17.18
CA ASP A 46 -5.81 5.13 17.73
C ASP A 46 -6.09 3.99 16.74
N GLU A 47 -7.31 3.90 16.21
CA GLU A 47 -7.69 2.87 15.25
C GLU A 47 -6.89 2.97 13.95
N PHE A 48 -6.90 4.14 13.30
CA PHE A 48 -6.24 4.33 12.00
C PHE A 48 -4.73 4.15 12.11
N GLY A 49 -4.12 4.65 13.18
CA GLY A 49 -2.68 4.47 13.43
C GLY A 49 -2.29 3.01 13.55
N ARG A 50 -3.08 2.20 14.27
CA ARG A 50 -2.87 0.75 14.39
C ARG A 50 -3.10 0.02 13.07
N GLU A 51 -4.16 0.33 12.35
CA GLU A 51 -4.48 -0.35 11.09
C GLU A 51 -3.46 -0.03 9.98
N LEU A 52 -2.96 1.20 9.92
CA LEU A 52 -1.85 1.56 9.02
C LEU A 52 -0.58 0.80 9.40
N ALA A 53 -0.23 0.73 10.68
CA ALA A 53 0.92 -0.03 11.15
C ALA A 53 0.78 -1.53 10.83
N ASN A 54 -0.38 -2.13 11.11
CA ASN A 54 -0.71 -3.53 10.79
C ASN A 54 -0.56 -3.82 9.30
N THR A 55 -1.04 -2.93 8.44
CA THR A 55 -0.95 -3.06 6.99
C THR A 55 0.51 -3.11 6.52
N ILE A 56 1.32 -2.17 7.00
CA ILE A 56 2.73 -2.06 6.61
C ILE A 56 3.57 -3.20 7.20
N ASN A 57 3.26 -3.63 8.44
CA ASN A 57 3.91 -4.75 9.10
C ASN A 57 3.61 -6.08 8.41
N ARG A 58 2.37 -6.28 7.97
CA ARG A 58 1.99 -7.42 7.13
C ARG A 58 2.76 -7.41 5.81
N PHE A 59 2.75 -6.28 5.10
CA PHE A 59 3.48 -6.14 3.84
C PHE A 59 4.98 -6.43 4.00
N THR A 60 5.59 -5.99 5.11
CA THR A 60 6.99 -6.29 5.44
C THR A 60 7.25 -7.81 5.54
N ASN A 61 6.33 -8.55 6.17
CA ASN A 61 6.41 -10.01 6.24
C ASN A 61 6.15 -10.68 4.88
N ASP A 62 5.25 -10.12 4.08
CA ASP A 62 4.94 -10.63 2.74
C ASP A 62 6.16 -10.50 1.82
N VAL A 63 6.83 -9.34 1.83
CA VAL A 63 8.08 -9.11 1.09
C VAL A 63 9.17 -10.07 1.55
N HIS A 64 9.39 -10.23 2.85
CA HIS A 64 10.37 -11.18 3.39
C HIS A 64 10.10 -12.62 2.94
N SER A 65 8.83 -13.01 2.95
CA SER A 65 8.39 -14.32 2.47
C SER A 65 8.61 -14.50 0.97
N LEU A 66 8.30 -13.49 0.15
CA LEU A 66 8.55 -13.51 -1.29
C LEU A 66 10.06 -13.54 -1.61
N THR A 67 10.89 -12.86 -0.83
CA THR A 67 12.37 -12.93 -0.93
C THR A 67 12.88 -14.34 -0.66
N ALA A 68 12.31 -15.03 0.32
CA ALA A 68 12.67 -16.43 0.58
C ALA A 68 12.18 -17.36 -0.55
N TRP A 69 10.95 -17.15 -1.05
CA TRP A 69 10.42 -17.92 -2.17
C TRP A 69 11.22 -17.73 -3.46
N SER A 70 11.65 -16.50 -3.78
CA SER A 70 12.45 -16.20 -4.97
C SER A 70 13.77 -16.98 -4.99
N ARG A 71 14.36 -17.26 -3.82
CA ARG A 71 15.55 -18.12 -3.68
C ARG A 71 15.22 -19.61 -3.86
N VAL A 72 14.11 -20.08 -3.29
CA VAL A 72 13.70 -21.49 -3.38
C VAL A 72 13.41 -21.89 -4.81
N ILE A 73 12.69 -21.06 -5.57
CA ILE A 73 12.23 -21.43 -6.92
C ILE A 73 13.34 -21.52 -7.97
N GLN A 74 14.49 -20.84 -7.75
CA GLN A 74 15.58 -20.79 -8.73
C GLN A 74 16.19 -22.17 -9.01
N SER A 75 16.20 -23.06 -8.02
CA SER A 75 16.77 -24.42 -8.18
C SER A 75 15.72 -25.47 -8.57
N LEU A 76 14.47 -25.08 -8.77
CA LEU A 76 13.38 -26.02 -9.06
C LEU A 76 13.23 -26.24 -10.56
N THR A 77 12.78 -27.45 -10.94
CA THR A 77 12.32 -27.71 -12.30
C THR A 77 11.04 -26.91 -12.59
N GLN A 78 10.75 -26.65 -13.86
CA GLN A 78 9.56 -25.87 -14.26
C GLN A 78 8.25 -26.44 -13.68
N LYS A 79 8.08 -27.77 -13.65
CA LYS A 79 6.93 -28.41 -13.01
C LYS A 79 6.82 -28.07 -11.52
N LYS A 80 7.93 -28.16 -10.78
CA LYS A 80 7.96 -27.81 -9.35
C LYS A 80 7.80 -26.31 -9.11
N GLN A 81 8.25 -25.47 -10.03
CA GLN A 81 7.98 -24.03 -9.99
C GLN A 81 6.50 -23.76 -10.16
N PHE A 82 5.83 -24.43 -11.10
CA PHE A 82 4.39 -24.34 -11.27
C PHE A 82 3.64 -24.74 -10.00
N ASP A 83 3.97 -25.91 -9.43
CA ASP A 83 3.32 -26.40 -8.21
C ASP A 83 3.53 -25.44 -7.04
N ALA A 84 4.78 -24.97 -6.81
CA ALA A 84 5.09 -24.01 -5.75
C ALA A 84 4.40 -22.66 -5.97
N THR A 85 4.31 -22.22 -7.22
CA THR A 85 3.68 -20.95 -7.58
C THR A 85 2.19 -20.99 -7.27
N HIS A 86 1.51 -22.02 -7.78
CA HIS A 86 0.08 -22.18 -7.59
C HIS A 86 -0.31 -22.39 -6.13
N GLU A 87 0.45 -23.21 -5.39
CA GLU A 87 0.10 -23.58 -4.00
C GLU A 87 0.47 -22.48 -2.98
N PHE A 88 1.56 -21.72 -3.20
CA PHE A 88 2.11 -20.84 -2.15
C PHE A 88 2.38 -19.40 -2.58
N ILE A 89 2.76 -19.16 -3.84
CA ILE A 89 3.30 -17.85 -4.25
C ILE A 89 2.21 -16.95 -4.82
N ASP A 90 1.27 -17.49 -5.61
CA ASP A 90 0.26 -16.69 -6.32
C ASP A 90 -0.53 -15.79 -5.36
N THR A 91 -1.16 -16.36 -4.34
CA THR A 91 -1.94 -15.57 -3.37
C THR A 91 -1.10 -14.52 -2.66
N LEU A 92 0.13 -14.87 -2.28
CA LEU A 92 1.05 -13.96 -1.59
C LEU A 92 1.48 -12.80 -2.51
N ALA A 93 1.89 -13.10 -3.74
CA ALA A 93 2.35 -12.12 -4.71
C ALA A 93 1.21 -11.24 -5.22
N ILE A 94 0.01 -11.78 -5.44
CA ILE A 94 -1.20 -11.01 -5.77
C ILE A 94 -1.48 -9.98 -4.67
N ASN A 95 -1.48 -10.40 -3.41
CA ASN A 95 -1.74 -9.50 -2.29
C ASN A 95 -0.65 -8.42 -2.18
N ALA A 96 0.62 -8.79 -2.30
CA ALA A 96 1.73 -7.84 -2.26
C ALA A 96 1.66 -6.82 -3.41
N LEU A 97 1.43 -7.25 -4.65
CA LEU A 97 1.34 -6.33 -5.80
C LEU A 97 0.14 -5.39 -5.77
N ASN A 98 -0.95 -5.76 -5.09
CA ASN A 98 -2.12 -4.89 -4.90
C ASN A 98 -1.98 -3.95 -3.68
N SER A 99 -1.09 -4.25 -2.74
CA SER A 99 -0.94 -3.50 -1.49
C SER A 99 -0.62 -2.01 -1.67
N PRO A 100 0.20 -1.56 -2.64
CA PRO A 100 0.43 -0.12 -2.87
C PRO A 100 -0.86 0.70 -3.05
N TYR A 101 -1.82 0.17 -3.81
CA TYR A 101 -3.12 0.82 -4.00
C TYR A 101 -3.92 0.89 -2.69
N VAL A 102 -3.96 -0.21 -1.95
CA VAL A 102 -4.69 -0.32 -0.66
C VAL A 102 -4.09 0.62 0.38
N VAL A 103 -2.77 0.64 0.53
CA VAL A 103 -2.06 1.50 1.49
C VAL A 103 -2.31 2.97 1.19
N LYS A 104 -2.21 3.38 -0.09
CA LYS A 104 -2.54 4.75 -0.50
C LYS A 104 -3.99 5.13 -0.17
N GLY A 105 -4.92 4.20 -0.40
CA GLY A 105 -6.33 4.30 0.01
C GLY A 105 -6.48 4.61 1.50
N ARG A 106 -5.92 3.74 2.34
CA ARG A 106 -6.05 3.82 3.81
C ARG A 106 -5.43 5.08 4.39
N PHE A 107 -4.26 5.51 3.90
CA PHE A 107 -3.67 6.78 4.33
C PHE A 107 -4.53 7.98 3.92
N GLY A 108 -5.06 7.98 2.70
CA GLY A 108 -5.95 9.02 2.22
C GLY A 108 -7.21 9.13 3.09
N PHE A 109 -7.83 8.00 3.40
CA PHE A 109 -8.98 7.91 4.31
C PHE A 109 -8.65 8.48 5.69
N ALA A 110 -7.60 7.96 6.34
CA ALA A 110 -7.19 8.42 7.66
C ALA A 110 -6.87 9.93 7.68
N ALA A 111 -6.16 10.42 6.66
CA ALA A 111 -5.82 11.84 6.55
C ALA A 111 -7.05 12.71 6.34
N ALA A 112 -8.03 12.29 5.54
CA ALA A 112 -9.26 13.05 5.31
C ALA A 112 -10.03 13.26 6.62
N HIS A 113 -10.30 12.19 7.36
CA HIS A 113 -11.01 12.24 8.65
C HIS A 113 -10.27 13.09 9.68
N LEU A 114 -8.98 12.82 9.90
CA LEU A 114 -8.22 13.51 10.94
C LEU A 114 -8.03 14.99 10.62
N CYS A 115 -7.73 15.35 9.36
CA CYS A 115 -7.60 16.75 8.97
C CYS A 115 -8.93 17.49 9.06
N HIS A 116 -10.05 16.83 8.66
CA HIS A 116 -11.38 17.41 8.74
C HIS A 116 -11.75 17.77 10.18
N GLN A 117 -11.58 16.84 11.12
CA GLN A 117 -11.81 17.11 12.55
C GLN A 117 -10.85 18.18 13.10
N ALA A 118 -9.56 18.08 12.81
CA ALA A 118 -8.57 19.05 13.29
C ALA A 118 -8.85 20.47 12.75
N ASN A 119 -9.49 20.62 11.59
CA ASN A 119 -9.84 21.93 11.03
C ASN A 119 -10.80 22.76 11.90
N MET A 120 -11.46 22.17 12.90
CA MET A 120 -12.18 22.92 13.95
C MET A 120 -11.27 23.99 14.60
N LEU A 121 -9.98 23.72 14.75
CA LEU A 121 -9.00 24.67 15.32
C LEU A 121 -8.67 25.83 14.38
N LYS A 122 -8.70 25.60 13.06
CA LYS A 122 -8.34 26.61 12.07
C LYS A 122 -9.52 27.52 11.71
N ARG A 123 -10.75 27.04 11.89
CA ARG A 123 -11.97 27.70 11.42
C ARG A 123 -13.15 27.52 12.39
N PRO A 124 -13.00 27.84 13.68
CA PRO A 124 -14.02 27.50 14.69
C PRO A 124 -15.41 28.08 14.39
N ALA A 125 -15.48 29.28 13.81
CA ALA A 125 -16.75 29.95 13.51
C ALA A 125 -17.46 29.44 12.24
N THR A 126 -16.75 28.78 11.33
CA THR A 126 -17.28 28.36 10.02
C THR A 126 -17.08 26.88 9.75
N TRP A 127 -16.62 26.12 10.74
CA TRP A 127 -16.45 24.69 10.61
C TRP A 127 -17.83 24.04 10.66
N SER A 128 -18.08 23.17 9.69
CA SER A 128 -19.25 22.31 9.62
C SER A 128 -18.80 20.93 9.19
N ASP A 129 -19.52 19.90 9.62
CA ASP A 129 -19.26 18.56 9.14
C ASP A 129 -19.75 18.40 7.69
N ASP A 130 -18.84 18.65 6.74
CA ASP A 130 -19.06 18.49 5.30
C ASP A 130 -18.25 17.32 4.71
N LEU A 131 -17.74 16.41 5.55
CA LEU A 131 -16.99 15.25 5.10
C LEU A 131 -17.92 14.32 4.29
N PRO A 132 -17.51 13.82 3.11
CA PRO A 132 -18.30 12.84 2.38
C PRO A 132 -18.52 11.55 3.19
N LEU A 133 -19.50 10.75 2.78
CA LEU A 133 -19.70 9.43 3.35
C LEU A 133 -18.48 8.53 3.09
N ASP A 134 -18.18 7.63 4.02
CA ASP A 134 -16.94 6.84 4.03
C ASP A 134 -16.65 6.13 2.69
N TYR A 135 -17.67 5.61 2.01
CA TYR A 135 -17.51 4.91 0.73
C TYR A 135 -17.15 5.84 -0.44
N ASP A 136 -17.31 7.15 -0.28
CA ASP A 136 -16.94 8.20 -1.23
C ASP A 136 -15.58 8.86 -0.88
N ILE A 137 -14.93 8.45 0.23
CA ILE A 137 -13.63 8.98 0.64
C ILE A 137 -12.51 8.28 -0.11
N TYR A 138 -12.20 8.82 -1.29
CA TYR A 138 -11.02 8.46 -2.07
C TYR A 138 -9.79 9.27 -1.63
N PRO A 139 -8.56 8.84 -1.97
CA PRO A 139 -7.33 9.53 -1.53
C PRO A 139 -7.26 11.03 -1.82
N HIS A 140 -7.87 11.50 -2.91
CA HIS A 140 -7.89 12.91 -3.28
C HIS A 140 -8.81 13.76 -2.38
N VAL A 141 -9.77 13.15 -1.66
CA VAL A 141 -10.64 13.86 -0.71
C VAL A 141 -9.80 14.47 0.42
N ALA A 142 -8.71 13.79 0.81
CA ALA A 142 -7.77 14.32 1.79
C ALA A 142 -7.14 15.66 1.35
N ASP A 143 -7.02 15.94 0.04
CA ASP A 143 -6.44 17.20 -0.44
C ASP A 143 -7.30 18.41 -0.03
N LYS A 144 -8.63 18.23 -0.02
CA LYS A 144 -9.58 19.28 0.38
C LYS A 144 -9.36 19.70 1.84
N TYR A 145 -9.18 18.73 2.72
CA TYR A 145 -9.14 18.93 4.17
C TYR A 145 -7.72 19.15 4.72
N GLY A 146 -6.72 18.53 4.10
CA GLY A 146 -5.34 18.58 4.54
C GLY A 146 -4.58 19.83 4.11
N LYS A 147 -5.04 20.56 3.08
CA LYS A 147 -4.28 21.69 2.49
C LYS A 147 -3.87 22.81 3.46
N SER A 148 -4.57 22.99 4.57
CA SER A 148 -4.26 23.98 5.62
C SER A 148 -3.17 23.54 6.58
N TRP A 149 -2.79 22.26 6.59
CA TRP A 149 -1.79 21.67 7.45
C TRP A 149 -0.47 21.52 6.70
N ARG A 150 0.64 22.02 7.28
CA ARG A 150 1.93 22.02 6.58
C ARG A 150 2.44 20.60 6.38
N GLY A 151 2.23 19.72 7.37
CA GLY A 151 2.60 18.30 7.34
C GLY A 151 1.91 17.53 6.21
N TYR A 152 0.72 17.97 5.78
CA TYR A 152 -0.04 17.30 4.74
C TYR A 152 0.68 17.27 3.39
N LYS A 153 1.41 18.35 3.05
CA LYS A 153 2.18 18.40 1.80
C LYS A 153 3.27 17.32 1.73
N GLY A 154 3.88 17.01 2.88
CA GLY A 154 4.85 15.92 3.02
C GLY A 154 4.18 14.56 2.81
N LEU A 155 3.07 14.32 3.50
CA LEU A 155 2.28 13.10 3.36
C LEU A 155 1.82 12.89 1.91
N LYS A 156 1.20 13.91 1.28
CA LYS A 156 0.73 13.83 -0.11
C LYS A 156 1.85 13.41 -1.07
N ARG A 157 3.03 14.02 -0.95
CA ARG A 157 4.19 13.66 -1.78
C ARG A 157 4.61 12.20 -1.57
N ALA A 158 4.62 11.72 -0.33
CA ALA A 158 4.93 10.32 -0.04
C ALA A 158 3.89 9.36 -0.64
N LEU A 159 2.59 9.70 -0.53
CA LEU A 159 1.51 8.91 -1.12
C LEU A 159 1.51 8.92 -2.66
N ASP A 160 1.95 10.01 -3.28
CA ASP A 160 2.08 10.11 -4.74
C ASP A 160 3.26 9.31 -5.30
N ALA A 161 4.27 9.02 -4.48
CA ALA A 161 5.37 8.15 -4.87
C ALA A 161 5.00 6.66 -4.85
N ILE A 162 4.05 6.24 -4.00
CA ILE A 162 3.59 4.85 -3.87
C ILE A 162 2.88 4.40 -5.16
N GLY A 163 3.30 3.24 -5.70
CA GLY A 163 2.71 2.66 -6.90
C GLY A 163 2.87 3.58 -8.14
N ALA A 164 3.94 4.38 -8.18
CA ALA A 164 4.24 5.28 -9.28
C ALA A 164 4.58 4.53 -10.58
N SER A 165 4.85 5.28 -11.66
CA SER A 165 5.07 4.74 -13.01
C SER A 165 6.14 3.65 -13.08
N ALA A 166 7.22 3.75 -12.30
CA ALA A 166 8.27 2.74 -12.25
C ALA A 166 7.76 1.40 -11.71
N PHE A 167 6.96 1.40 -10.65
CA PHE A 167 6.35 0.19 -10.09
C PHE A 167 5.31 -0.39 -11.05
N ARG A 168 4.43 0.46 -11.61
CA ARG A 168 3.43 0.01 -12.61
C ARG A 168 4.08 -0.59 -13.84
N GLY A 169 5.09 0.07 -14.40
CA GLY A 169 5.83 -0.45 -15.56
C GLY A 169 6.57 -1.74 -15.24
N GLY A 170 7.22 -1.83 -14.08
CA GLY A 170 7.96 -3.04 -13.68
C GLY A 170 7.08 -4.25 -13.32
N THR A 171 5.77 -4.03 -13.13
CA THR A 171 4.78 -5.09 -12.83
C THR A 171 3.80 -5.30 -13.97
N ASP A 172 4.07 -4.76 -15.17
CA ASP A 172 3.18 -4.82 -16.33
C ASP A 172 1.74 -4.37 -16.04
N ASP A 173 1.62 -3.35 -15.19
CA ASP A 173 0.35 -2.78 -14.73
C ASP A 173 -0.54 -3.85 -14.04
N PHE A 174 0.10 -4.74 -13.28
CA PHE A 174 -0.53 -5.94 -12.69
C PHE A 174 -1.86 -5.63 -12.01
N ARG A 175 -1.90 -4.64 -11.11
CA ARG A 175 -3.12 -4.29 -10.36
C ARG A 175 -4.27 -3.94 -11.29
N ASN A 176 -4.02 -3.15 -12.34
CA ASN A 176 -5.06 -2.78 -13.29
C ASN A 176 -5.49 -3.99 -14.14
N ALA A 177 -4.53 -4.79 -14.60
CA ALA A 177 -4.80 -6.01 -15.35
C ALA A 177 -5.56 -7.05 -14.52
N TYR A 178 -5.25 -7.19 -13.23
CA TYR A 178 -5.90 -8.11 -12.31
C TYR A 178 -7.38 -7.76 -12.07
N ASN A 179 -7.70 -6.46 -11.96
CA ASN A 179 -9.07 -6.02 -11.69
C ASN A 179 -9.95 -5.94 -12.96
N HIS A 180 -9.35 -5.72 -14.13
CA HIS A 180 -10.14 -5.38 -15.33
C HIS A 180 -9.85 -6.26 -16.56
N ARG A 181 -8.83 -7.13 -16.51
CA ARG A 181 -8.36 -7.96 -17.63
C ARG A 181 -7.83 -9.31 -17.08
N PHE A 182 -6.90 -9.94 -17.81
CA PHE A 182 -6.11 -11.07 -17.31
C PHE A 182 -4.71 -10.60 -16.97
N SER A 183 -4.30 -10.66 -15.70
CA SER A 183 -2.93 -10.30 -15.30
C SER A 183 -1.89 -11.29 -15.86
N PRO A 184 -0.61 -10.90 -15.96
CA PRO A 184 0.47 -11.88 -16.14
C PRO A 184 0.48 -12.88 -14.97
N ARG A 185 0.98 -14.10 -15.20
CA ARG A 185 1.27 -15.06 -14.11
C ARG A 185 2.57 -14.68 -13.42
N PHE A 186 2.86 -15.34 -12.29
CA PHE A 186 4.16 -15.28 -11.65
C PHE A 186 4.99 -16.50 -12.05
N VAL A 187 6.30 -16.32 -12.23
CA VAL A 187 7.29 -17.39 -12.45
C VAL A 187 7.12 -18.19 -13.76
N VAL A 188 5.98 -18.83 -13.98
CA VAL A 188 5.66 -19.68 -15.14
C VAL A 188 4.26 -19.41 -15.67
N GLY A 189 4.09 -19.59 -16.98
CA GLY A 189 2.81 -19.53 -17.66
C GLY A 189 2.55 -18.19 -18.36
N MET A 190 2.30 -18.26 -19.66
CA MET A 190 1.96 -17.08 -20.47
C MET A 190 0.46 -16.77 -20.38
N THR A 191 0.10 -15.50 -20.44
CA THR A 191 -1.30 -15.05 -20.57
C THR A 191 -1.49 -14.18 -21.81
N GLN A 192 -2.71 -13.71 -22.08
CA GLN A 192 -2.99 -12.74 -23.17
C GLN A 192 -2.40 -13.12 -24.55
N LEU A 193 -2.56 -14.38 -24.98
CA LEU A 193 -2.03 -14.87 -26.26
C LEU A 193 -2.44 -14.03 -27.48
N VAL A 194 -3.60 -13.36 -27.37
CA VAL A 194 -4.15 -12.47 -28.39
C VAL A 194 -4.34 -11.07 -27.78
N THR A 195 -3.85 -10.05 -28.47
CA THR A 195 -4.05 -8.64 -28.12
C THR A 195 -4.78 -7.91 -29.24
N ARG A 196 -5.87 -7.23 -28.92
CA ARG A 196 -6.60 -6.35 -29.86
C ARG A 196 -6.01 -4.95 -29.81
N ILE A 197 -5.59 -4.43 -30.96
CA ILE A 197 -5.02 -3.09 -31.12
C ILE A 197 -5.95 -2.30 -32.02
N VAL A 198 -6.39 -1.13 -31.56
CA VAL A 198 -7.21 -0.20 -32.35
C VAL A 198 -6.37 1.02 -32.65
N ASN A 199 -6.27 1.38 -33.93
CA ASN A 199 -5.70 2.65 -34.32
C ASN A 199 -6.75 3.76 -34.05
N GLU A 200 -6.50 4.59 -33.05
CA GLU A 200 -7.46 5.62 -32.60
C GLU A 200 -7.84 6.65 -33.68
N LYS A 201 -6.97 6.87 -34.67
CA LYS A 201 -7.20 7.85 -35.74
C LYS A 201 -8.02 7.29 -36.91
N THR A 202 -7.90 5.99 -37.17
CA THR A 202 -8.49 5.36 -38.37
C THR A 202 -9.58 4.35 -38.04
N GLY A 203 -9.74 3.99 -36.75
CA GLY A 203 -10.63 2.91 -36.31
C GLY A 203 -10.17 1.51 -36.72
N GLN A 204 -9.07 1.37 -37.47
CA GLN A 204 -8.60 0.08 -37.96
C GLN A 204 -8.20 -0.82 -36.78
N VAL A 205 -8.72 -2.05 -36.80
CA VAL A 205 -8.44 -3.07 -35.80
C VAL A 205 -7.36 -4.02 -36.33
N ARG A 206 -6.38 -4.34 -35.47
CA ARG A 206 -5.38 -5.39 -35.71
C ARG A 206 -5.31 -6.31 -34.50
N TYR A 207 -4.90 -7.55 -34.73
CA TYR A 207 -4.66 -8.53 -33.68
C TYR A 207 -3.18 -8.88 -33.65
N GLY A 208 -2.58 -8.78 -32.47
CA GLY A 208 -1.24 -9.29 -32.18
C GLY A 208 -1.32 -10.66 -31.51
N PHE A 209 -0.40 -11.56 -31.88
CA PHE A 209 -0.25 -12.89 -31.32
C PHE A 209 1.14 -13.01 -30.70
N GLY A 210 1.25 -13.56 -29.49
CA GLY A 210 2.56 -13.71 -28.84
C GLY A 210 2.51 -13.86 -27.32
N GLY A 211 1.36 -13.61 -26.70
CA GLY A 211 1.23 -13.75 -25.25
C GLY A 211 2.02 -12.72 -24.45
N ARG A 212 1.85 -12.80 -23.14
CA ARG A 212 2.56 -12.02 -22.13
C ARG A 212 3.28 -12.99 -21.22
N GLU A 213 4.59 -12.78 -21.09
CA GLU A 213 5.46 -13.58 -20.23
C GLU A 213 5.07 -13.44 -18.75
N PRO A 214 5.35 -14.46 -17.92
CA PRO A 214 5.15 -14.36 -16.49
C PRO A 214 6.12 -13.34 -15.88
N LEU A 215 5.68 -12.71 -14.78
CA LEU A 215 6.53 -11.84 -14.00
C LEU A 215 7.59 -12.64 -13.24
N ASP A 216 8.83 -12.18 -13.33
CA ASP A 216 9.95 -12.75 -12.58
C ASP A 216 9.85 -12.37 -11.09
N LEU A 217 9.89 -13.38 -10.22
CA LEU A 217 9.67 -13.17 -8.79
C LEU A 217 10.80 -12.36 -8.13
N ALA A 218 12.05 -12.51 -8.57
CA ALA A 218 13.17 -11.75 -8.00
C ALA A 218 13.09 -10.26 -8.38
N LYS A 219 12.68 -9.96 -9.62
CA LYS A 219 12.39 -8.58 -10.07
C LYS A 219 11.22 -7.99 -9.28
N ILE A 220 10.14 -8.75 -9.07
CA ILE A 220 9.00 -8.31 -8.25
C ILE A 220 9.42 -7.99 -6.83
N VAL A 221 10.20 -8.87 -6.18
CA VAL A 221 10.72 -8.63 -4.82
C VAL A 221 11.48 -7.31 -4.75
N THR A 222 12.36 -7.04 -5.71
CA THR A 222 13.12 -5.78 -5.76
C THR A 222 12.20 -4.55 -5.87
N LEU A 223 11.10 -4.65 -6.63
CA LEU A 223 10.11 -3.58 -6.74
C LEU A 223 9.31 -3.40 -5.45
N LEU A 224 8.92 -4.50 -4.80
CA LEU A 224 8.19 -4.48 -3.54
C LEU A 224 9.03 -3.95 -2.38
N GLU A 225 10.34 -4.25 -2.32
CA GLU A 225 11.26 -3.66 -1.34
C GLU A 225 11.34 -2.13 -1.49
N ARG A 226 11.27 -1.61 -2.72
CA ARG A 226 11.19 -0.16 -2.94
C ARG A 226 9.87 0.42 -2.44
N GLU A 227 8.74 -0.22 -2.73
CA GLU A 227 7.43 0.20 -2.20
C GLU A 227 7.40 0.13 -0.66
N GLN A 228 8.04 -0.87 -0.06
CA GLN A 228 8.17 -1.01 1.39
C GLN A 228 8.83 0.25 2.01
N MET A 229 9.91 0.74 1.40
CA MET A 229 10.55 1.97 1.85
C MET A 229 9.64 3.19 1.70
N LEU A 230 8.87 3.27 0.62
CA LEU A 230 7.88 4.33 0.42
C LEU A 230 6.77 4.28 1.47
N PHE A 231 6.33 3.09 1.89
CA PHE A 231 5.34 2.94 2.97
C PHE A 231 5.87 3.48 4.28
N TYR A 232 7.15 3.25 4.60
CA TYR A 232 7.78 3.80 5.79
C TYR A 232 7.87 5.33 5.76
N VAL A 233 8.16 5.91 4.59
CA VAL A 233 8.18 7.37 4.41
C VAL A 233 6.77 7.95 4.55
N ALA A 234 5.75 7.29 4.00
CA ALA A 234 4.35 7.69 4.14
C ALA A 234 3.89 7.64 5.60
N PHE A 235 4.22 6.57 6.33
CA PHE A 235 3.89 6.45 7.75
C PHE A 235 4.56 7.53 8.58
N ALA A 236 5.86 7.78 8.38
CA ALA A 236 6.57 8.86 9.07
C ALA A 236 5.94 10.24 8.75
N SER A 237 5.60 10.49 7.49
CA SER A 237 4.95 11.75 7.09
C SER A 237 3.55 11.92 7.68
N PHE A 238 2.81 10.82 7.85
CA PHE A 238 1.53 10.81 8.55
C PHE A 238 1.70 11.10 10.03
N GLN A 239 2.73 10.54 10.68
CA GLN A 239 3.07 10.86 12.07
C GLN A 239 3.38 12.36 12.24
N GLU A 240 4.14 12.97 11.33
CA GLU A 240 4.42 14.42 11.39
C GLU A 240 3.15 15.27 11.25
N LEU A 241 2.24 14.90 10.34
CA LEU A 241 0.94 15.57 10.21
C LEU A 241 0.13 15.48 11.51
N VAL A 242 0.07 14.28 12.11
CA VAL A 242 -0.64 14.09 13.38
C VAL A 242 0.00 14.88 14.51
N ARG A 243 1.34 14.93 14.60
CA ARG A 243 2.03 15.76 15.61
C ARG A 243 1.70 17.25 15.46
N GLU A 244 1.53 17.74 14.24
CA GLU A 244 1.06 19.11 13.98
C GLU A 244 -0.36 19.33 14.55
N HIS A 245 -1.27 18.37 14.36
CA HIS A 245 -2.62 18.43 14.96
C HIS A 245 -2.54 18.39 16.49
N GLU A 246 -1.78 17.46 17.07
CA GLU A 246 -1.64 17.30 18.52
C GLU A 246 -1.08 18.56 19.19
N ALA A 247 -0.11 19.23 18.54
CA ALA A 247 0.42 20.50 19.03
C ALA A 247 -0.67 21.57 19.09
N ALA A 248 -1.46 21.72 18.02
CA ALA A 248 -2.56 22.69 17.98
C ALA A 248 -3.68 22.37 18.99
N ILE A 249 -3.98 21.08 19.21
CA ILE A 249 -4.94 20.64 20.24
C ILE A 249 -4.43 20.99 21.65
N ARG A 250 -3.13 20.79 21.92
CA ARG A 250 -2.50 21.15 23.20
C ARG A 250 -2.54 22.65 23.46
N GLU A 251 -2.22 23.45 22.46
CA GLU A 251 -2.27 24.92 22.55
C GLU A 251 -3.68 25.41 22.89
N GLN A 252 -4.72 24.85 22.26
CA GLN A 252 -6.11 25.19 22.59
C GLN A 252 -6.47 24.85 24.04
N ALA A 253 -5.98 23.72 24.58
CA ALA A 253 -6.29 23.30 25.94
C ALA A 253 -5.62 24.18 27.03
N GLN A 254 -4.66 25.02 26.65
CA GLN A 254 -3.97 25.95 27.55
C GLN A 254 -4.56 27.38 27.54
N CYS A 255 -5.47 27.66 26.59
CA CYS A 255 -6.20 28.93 26.47
C CYS A 255 -7.60 28.81 27.10
#